data_AF-A0A6I2VYA5-F1
#
_entry.id   AF-A0A6I2VYA5-F1
#
_cell.length_a   1.000
_cell.length_b   1.000
_cell.length_c   1.000
_cell.angle_alpha   90.00
_cell.angle_beta   90.00
_cell.angle_gamma   90.00
#
_symmetry.space_group_name_H-M   'P 1'
#
loop_
_entity.id
_entity.type
_entity.pdbx_description
1 polymer ?
#
loop_
_entity_poly.entity_id
_entity_poly.type
_entity_poly.pdbx_seq_one_letter_code
_entity_poly.pdbx_strand_id
1 'polypeptide(L)'
;MIPKFELTEAFAAEAGQLFLMFGDAERWPADSIARVLVVRAPDYVQVAFLDRSRAGIQVNSLGAGKCEVIISHELLASAESAKLQKKFWQSYLKLIRQKVER
;
A
#
# COMPACT_ATOMS: atom_id res chain seq x y z
N MET A 1 3.49 23.65 -2.11
CA MET A 1 3.88 22.31 -2.59
C MET A 1 2.89 21.32 -2.01
N ILE A 2 2.25 20.48 -2.82
CA ILE A 2 1.34 19.44 -2.34
C ILE A 2 2.19 18.33 -1.72
N PRO A 3 2.02 17.98 -0.43
CA PRO A 3 2.79 16.91 0.19
C PRO A 3 2.58 15.57 -0.51
N LYS A 4 3.66 14.80 -0.60
CA LYS A 4 3.71 13.42 -1.09
C LYS A 4 4.80 12.65 -0.36
N PHE A 5 4.72 11.33 -0.31
CA PHE A 5 5.78 10.48 0.20
C PHE A 5 5.82 9.14 -0.51
N GLU A 6 6.93 8.44 -0.32
CA GLU A 6 7.12 7.07 -0.76
C GLU A 6 7.55 6.21 0.43
N LEU A 7 7.08 4.96 0.44
CA LEU A 7 7.51 3.91 1.36
C LEU A 7 7.92 2.69 0.54
N THR A 8 9.04 2.09 0.88
CA THR A 8 9.52 0.85 0.26
C THR A 8 9.76 -0.17 1.35
N GLU A 9 9.22 -1.37 1.18
CA GLU A 9 9.32 -2.44 2.16
C GLU A 9 9.49 -3.79 1.46
N ALA A 10 10.47 -4.59 1.91
CA ALA A 10 10.72 -5.93 1.39
C ALA A 10 9.99 -7.00 2.21
N PHE A 11 9.43 -8.00 1.53
CA PHE A 11 8.71 -9.12 2.13
C PHE A 11 9.32 -10.46 1.71
N ALA A 12 9.37 -11.42 2.62
CA ALA A 12 9.64 -12.84 2.38
C ALA A 12 8.32 -13.58 2.06
N ALA A 13 7.66 -13.15 0.98
CA ALA A 13 6.49 -13.80 0.43
C ALA A 13 6.39 -13.59 -1.10
N GLU A 14 5.54 -14.38 -1.75
CA GLU A 14 5.30 -14.30 -3.18
C GLU A 14 4.53 -13.04 -3.58
N ALA A 15 4.98 -12.37 -4.64
CA ALA A 15 4.40 -11.10 -5.11
C ALA A 15 2.88 -11.18 -5.35
N GLY A 16 2.40 -12.30 -5.89
CA GLY A 16 0.97 -12.51 -6.12
C GLY A 16 0.12 -12.49 -4.84
N GLN A 17 0.66 -12.99 -3.72
CA GLN A 17 -0.03 -12.94 -2.44
C GLN A 17 -0.17 -11.50 -1.94
N LEU A 18 0.90 -10.70 -2.05
CA LEU A 18 0.88 -9.29 -1.67
C LEU A 18 -0.06 -8.49 -2.58
N PHE A 19 0.02 -8.71 -3.89
CA PHE A 19 -0.87 -8.06 -4.87
C PHE A 19 -2.35 -8.31 -4.54
N LEU A 20 -2.74 -9.54 -4.20
CA LEU A 20 -4.11 -9.84 -3.79
C LEU A 20 -4.52 -9.10 -2.50
N MET A 21 -3.63 -9.03 -1.50
CA MET A 21 -3.93 -8.31 -0.25
C MET A 21 -4.08 -6.80 -0.47
N PHE A 22 -3.25 -6.19 -1.31
CA PHE A 22 -3.37 -4.77 -1.65
C PHE A 22 -4.51 -4.48 -2.63
N GLY A 23 -4.91 -5.45 -3.45
CA GLY A 23 -6.04 -5.35 -4.37
C GLY A 23 -7.41 -5.43 -3.70
N ASP A 24 -7.48 -6.00 -2.49
CA ASP A 24 -8.74 -6.17 -1.73
C ASP A 24 -8.86 -5.13 -0.61
N ALA A 25 -9.10 -3.87 -1.00
CA ALA A 25 -9.22 -2.74 -0.07
C ALA A 25 -10.38 -2.89 0.93
N GLU A 26 -11.39 -3.71 0.64
CA GLU A 26 -12.51 -3.97 1.55
C GLU A 26 -12.08 -4.76 2.80
N ARG A 27 -10.98 -5.52 2.69
CA ARG A 27 -10.39 -6.28 3.81
C ARG A 27 -9.32 -5.53 4.58
N TRP A 28 -9.06 -4.27 4.22
CA TRP A 28 -8.12 -3.44 4.96
C TRP A 28 -8.69 -3.07 6.32
N PRO A 29 -7.87 -2.57 7.25
CA PRO A 29 -8.37 -2.01 8.50
C PRO A 29 -9.56 -1.06 8.24
N ALA A 30 -10.60 -1.16 9.06
CA ALA A 30 -11.90 -0.51 8.82
C ALA A 30 -11.81 1.03 8.76
N ASP A 31 -10.74 1.59 9.31
CA ASP A 31 -10.39 3.01 9.28
C ASP A 31 -9.73 3.47 7.97
N SER A 32 -9.38 2.55 7.05
CA SER A 32 -8.68 2.92 5.80
C SER A 32 -9.57 3.61 4.77
N ILE A 33 -10.88 3.31 4.76
CA ILE A 33 -11.92 3.79 3.82
C ILE A 33 -11.40 4.02 2.40
N ALA A 34 -10.48 3.15 1.97
CA ALA A 34 -9.81 3.24 0.70
C ALA A 34 -10.65 2.51 -0.34
N ARG A 35 -10.75 3.08 -1.53
CA ARG A 35 -11.40 2.45 -2.68
C ARG A 35 -10.39 2.18 -3.77
N VAL A 36 -10.41 0.98 -4.33
CA VAL A 36 -9.61 0.64 -5.52
C VAL A 36 -10.10 1.44 -6.72
N LEU A 37 -9.17 2.15 -7.37
CA LEU A 37 -9.40 2.91 -8.59
C LEU A 37 -8.95 2.14 -9.83
N VAL A 38 -7.76 1.54 -9.75
CA VAL A 38 -7.09 0.88 -10.88
C VAL A 38 -6.43 -0.39 -10.37
N VAL A 39 -6.57 -1.47 -11.15
CA VAL A 39 -5.80 -2.70 -10.98
C VAL A 39 -5.12 -2.99 -12.31
N ARG A 40 -3.78 -3.05 -12.30
CA ARG A 40 -2.97 -3.51 -13.44
C ARG A 40 -2.23 -4.75 -12.96
N ALA A 41 -2.80 -5.90 -13.28
CA ALA A 41 -2.23 -7.16 -12.85
C ALA A 41 -0.92 -7.46 -13.60
N PRO A 42 0.07 -8.10 -12.95
CA PRO A 42 0.00 -8.67 -11.60
C PRO A 42 0.65 -7.80 -10.49
N ASP A 43 0.99 -6.54 -10.77
CA ASP A 43 1.98 -5.82 -9.97
C ASP A 43 1.53 -4.45 -9.44
N TYR A 44 0.44 -3.88 -9.95
CA TYR A 44 0.06 -2.52 -9.58
C TYR A 44 -1.40 -2.36 -9.18
N VAL A 45 -1.61 -1.67 -8.07
CA VAL A 45 -2.92 -1.25 -7.56
C VAL A 45 -2.88 0.24 -7.26
N GLN A 46 -3.92 0.97 -7.66
CA GLN A 46 -4.13 2.35 -7.24
C GLN A 46 -5.39 2.45 -6.38
N VAL A 47 -5.29 3.15 -5.27
CA VAL A 47 -6.40 3.41 -4.34
C VAL A 47 -6.61 4.91 -4.13
N ALA A 48 -7.85 5.30 -3.84
CA ALA A 48 -8.21 6.62 -3.35
C ALA A 48 -8.75 6.53 -1.94
N PHE A 49 -8.42 7.55 -1.14
CA PHE A 49 -8.89 7.71 0.23
C PHE A 49 -9.98 8.80 0.30
N LEU A 50 -10.73 8.84 1.41
CA LEU A 50 -11.78 9.85 1.61
C LEU A 50 -11.28 11.29 1.63
N ASP A 51 -10.04 11.50 2.07
CA ASP A 51 -9.38 12.81 2.07
C ASP A 51 -8.95 13.25 0.65
N ARG A 52 -9.37 12.52 -0.39
CA ARG A 52 -9.07 12.72 -1.82
C ARG A 52 -7.61 12.47 -2.19
N SER A 53 -6.80 12.04 -1.23
CA SER A 53 -5.45 11.55 -1.49
C SER A 53 -5.49 10.21 -2.22
N ARG A 54 -4.37 9.86 -2.84
CA ARG A 54 -4.24 8.64 -3.64
C ARG A 54 -2.95 7.95 -3.31
N ALA A 55 -2.96 6.62 -3.38
CA ALA A 55 -1.75 5.83 -3.32
C ALA A 55 -1.67 4.87 -4.51
N GLY A 56 -0.49 4.84 -5.14
CA GLY A 56 -0.07 3.77 -6.02
C GLY A 56 0.73 2.75 -5.23
N ILE A 57 0.45 1.47 -5.47
CA ILE A 57 1.07 0.34 -4.78
C ILE A 57 1.65 -0.55 -5.87
N GLN A 58 2.97 -0.61 -5.94
CA GLN A 58 3.72 -1.45 -6.85
C GLN A 58 4.28 -2.63 -6.08
N VAL A 59 4.11 -3.85 -6.59
CA VAL A 59 4.60 -5.10 -6.02
C VAL A 59 5.56 -5.75 -7.01
N ASN A 60 6.85 -5.69 -6.70
CA ASN A 60 7.91 -6.22 -7.55
C ASN A 60 8.39 -7.57 -7.00
N SER A 61 8.37 -8.63 -7.80
CA SER A 61 9.02 -9.89 -7.41
C SER A 61 10.54 -9.72 -7.42
N LEU A 62 11.20 -10.14 -6.34
CA LEU A 62 12.66 -10.23 -6.23
C LEU A 62 13.16 -11.67 -6.49
N GLY A 63 12.24 -12.60 -6.77
CA GLY A 63 12.53 -14.03 -6.89
C GLY A 63 12.68 -14.74 -5.55
N ALA A 64 12.75 -16.08 -5.59
CA ALA A 64 12.96 -16.95 -4.44
C ALA A 64 12.01 -16.68 -3.25
N GLY A 65 10.71 -16.45 -3.53
CA GLY A 65 9.72 -16.17 -2.49
C GLY A 65 9.91 -14.82 -1.80
N LYS A 66 10.54 -13.84 -2.47
CA LYS A 66 10.70 -12.48 -1.97
C LYS A 66 10.10 -11.47 -2.92
N CYS A 67 9.59 -10.38 -2.37
CA CYS A 67 9.11 -9.24 -3.15
C CYS A 67 9.41 -7.92 -2.45
N GLU A 68 9.32 -6.83 -3.21
CA GLU A 68 9.38 -5.46 -2.74
C GLU A 68 8.04 -4.79 -3.01
N VAL A 69 7.54 -4.06 -2.02
CA VAL A 69 6.34 -3.24 -2.13
C VAL A 69 6.74 -1.78 -2.06
N ILE A 70 6.38 -1.01 -3.08
CA ILE A 70 6.59 0.43 -3.14
C ILE A 70 5.21 1.10 -3.09
N ILE A 71 5.02 1.99 -2.11
CA ILE A 71 3.80 2.75 -1.92
C ILE A 71 4.12 4.23 -2.12
N SER A 72 3.59 4.81 -3.19
CA SER A 72 3.70 6.25 -3.47
C SER A 72 2.37 6.91 -3.15
N HIS A 73 2.33 7.80 -2.15
CA HIS A 73 1.13 8.49 -1.69
C HIS A 73 1.20 9.99 -2.05
N GLU A 74 0.20 10.49 -2.78
CA GLU A 74 0.12 11.86 -3.30
C GLU A 74 -1.22 12.53 -3.02
N LEU A 75 -1.34 13.81 -3.40
CA LEU A 75 -2.54 14.65 -3.21
C LEU A 75 -2.95 14.82 -1.74
N LEU A 76 -1.97 14.82 -0.84
CA LEU A 76 -2.20 15.00 0.60
C LEU A 76 -2.51 16.48 0.89
N ALA A 77 -3.49 16.73 1.76
CA ALA A 77 -3.93 18.10 2.05
C ALA A 77 -2.92 18.91 2.89
N SER A 78 -2.12 18.25 3.72
CA SER A 78 -1.18 18.89 4.64
C SER A 78 -0.05 17.96 5.08
N ALA A 79 0.98 18.52 5.72
CA ALA A 79 2.06 17.73 6.33
C ALA A 79 1.56 16.81 7.45
N GLU A 80 0.53 17.23 8.20
CA GLU A 80 -0.09 16.38 9.22
C GLU A 80 -0.85 15.22 8.59
N SER A 81 -1.57 15.45 7.49
CA SER A 81 -2.19 14.38 6.70
C SER A 81 -1.14 13.38 6.20
N ALA A 82 0.03 13.87 5.75
CA ALA A 82 1.13 13.00 5.33
C ALA A 82 1.66 12.12 6.47
N LYS A 83 1.79 12.66 7.70
CA LYS A 83 2.20 11.88 8.88
C LYS A 83 1.17 10.81 9.23
N LEU A 84 -0.12 11.15 9.21
CA LEU A 84 -1.22 10.22 9.49
C LEU A 84 -1.24 9.07 8.47
N GLN A 85 -1.17 9.40 7.18
CA GLN A 85 -1.17 8.41 6.09
C GLN A 85 0.09 7.53 6.11
N LYS A 86 1.25 8.11 6.44
CA LYS A 86 2.49 7.34 6.63
C LYS A 86 2.36 6.34 7.79
N LYS A 87 1.76 6.76 8.92
CA LYS A 87 1.51 5.89 10.07
C LYS A 87 0.54 4.76 9.72
N PHE A 88 -0.53 5.06 9.00
CA PHE A 88 -1.47 4.05 8.48
C PHE A 88 -0.73 2.97 7.68
N TRP A 89 0.08 3.36 6.69
CA TRP A 89 0.82 2.40 5.87
C TRP A 89 1.82 1.58 6.66
N GLN A 90 2.57 2.19 7.59
CA GLN A 90 3.49 1.46 8.45
C GLN A 90 2.78 0.39 9.29
N SER A 91 1.62 0.74 9.87
CA SER A 91 0.78 -0.20 10.59
C SER A 91 0.24 -1.31 9.69
N TYR A 92 -0.20 -0.98 8.48
CA TYR A 92 -0.74 -1.94 7.54
C TYR A 92 0.31 -2.90 6.98
N LEU A 93 1.49 -2.40 6.60
CA LEU A 93 2.65 -3.20 6.18
C LEU A 93 3.07 -4.18 7.27
N LYS A 94 3.11 -3.75 8.54
CA LYS A 94 3.38 -4.63 9.68
C LYS A 94 2.33 -5.74 9.82
N LEU A 95 1.05 -5.41 9.63
CA LEU A 95 -0.04 -6.38 9.68
C LEU A 95 0.04 -7.39 8.52
N ILE A 96 0.35 -6.94 7.31
CA ILE A 96 0.58 -7.83 6.16
C ILE A 96 1.77 -8.75 6.43
N ARG A 97 2.88 -8.21 6.94
CA ARG A 97 4.08 -8.99 7.27
C ARG A 97 3.74 -10.16 8.18
N GLN A 98 2.99 -9.88 9.24
CA GLN A 98 2.49 -10.90 10.18
C GLN A 98 1.56 -11.94 9.55
N LYS A 99 0.97 -11.68 8.39
CA LYS A 99 0.09 -12.64 7.68
C LYS A 99 0.85 -13.49 6.66
N VAL A 100 1.89 -12.94 6.03
CA VAL A 100 2.56 -13.57 4.89
C VAL A 100 3.89 -14.24 5.23
N GLU A 101 4.57 -13.82 6.30
CA GLU A 101 5.90 -14.34 6.70
C GLU A 101 5.84 -15.27 7.92
N ARG A 102 4.72 -15.98 8.12
CA ARG A 102 4.57 -16.93 9.23
C ARG A 102 5.25 -18.27 8.95
#